data_AF-A0A2M8L0Y4-F1
#
_entry.id   AF-A0A2M8L0Y4-F1
#
_cell.length_a   1.000
_cell.length_b   1.000
_cell.length_c   1.000
_cell.angle_alpha   90.00
_cell.angle_beta   90.00
_cell.angle_gamma   90.00
#
_symmetry.space_group_name_H-M   'P 1'
#
loop_
_entity.id
_entity.type
_entity.pdbx_description
1 polymer ?
#
loop_
_entity_poly.entity_id
_entity_poly.type
_entity_poly.pdbx_seq_one_letter_code
_entity_poly.pdbx_strand_id
1 'polypeptide(L)'
;KNHLGIDCSGLVCHLLGLKVDVRKISANMLTSLPISKQIKTLKSNDLIRQKNGHHVLLVLSVDKDLVTYVHSSLSKHGVIIETKNIKDIPNDSFWRVTSLPPKSGT
;
A
#
# COMPACT_ATOMS: atom_id res chain seq x y z
N LYS A 1 18.31 18.99 -0.27
CA LYS A 1 17.19 18.82 0.70
C LYS A 1 16.95 17.33 0.86
N ASN A 2 17.41 16.73 1.96
CA ASN A 2 17.25 15.30 2.19
C ASN A 2 15.85 15.07 2.76
N HIS A 3 14.94 14.53 1.94
CA HIS A 3 13.62 14.11 2.40
C HIS A 3 13.78 12.87 3.28
N LEU A 4 14.01 13.08 4.58
CA LEU A 4 14.01 12.04 5.62
C LEU A 4 12.57 11.64 5.97
N GLY A 5 11.81 11.18 4.97
CA GLY A 5 10.42 10.75 5.10
C GLY A 5 10.22 9.36 4.50
N ILE A 6 9.34 8.58 5.11
CA ILE A 6 8.93 7.29 4.55
C ILE A 6 7.80 7.53 3.52
N ASP A 7 8.04 7.13 2.27
CA ASP A 7 7.03 7.24 1.21
C ASP A 7 5.91 6.21 1.42
N CYS A 8 4.75 6.40 0.78
CA CYS A 8 3.61 5.50 0.94
C CYS A 8 3.96 4.04 0.61
N SER A 9 4.70 3.79 -0.47
CA SER A 9 5.18 2.45 -0.84
C SER A 9 6.25 1.92 0.11
N GLY A 10 7.18 2.78 0.56
CA GLY A 10 8.20 2.42 1.55
C GLY A 10 7.58 1.98 2.89
N LEU A 11 6.51 2.66 3.33
CA LEU A 11 5.76 2.31 4.53
C LEU A 11 5.11 0.93 4.39
N VAL A 12 4.45 0.67 3.26
CA VAL A 12 3.82 -0.63 3.02
C VAL A 12 4.86 -1.75 3.00
N CYS A 13 6.00 -1.54 2.33
CA CYS A 13 7.09 -2.51 2.31
C CYS A 13 7.61 -2.82 3.72
N HIS A 14 7.77 -1.80 4.55
CA HIS A 14 8.20 -1.96 5.93
C HIS A 14 7.17 -2.76 6.76
N LEU A 15 5.88 -2.39 6.68
CA LEU A 15 4.81 -3.04 7.45
C LEU A 15 4.55 -4.48 7.01
N LEU A 16 4.70 -4.79 5.73
CA LEU A 16 4.53 -6.16 5.19
C LEU A 16 5.82 -6.99 5.28
N GLY A 17 6.93 -6.44 5.78
CA GLY A 17 8.22 -7.13 5.85
C GLY A 17 8.79 -7.51 4.47
N LEU A 18 8.45 -6.74 3.44
CA LEU A 18 8.96 -6.97 2.09
C LEU A 18 10.45 -6.66 2.04
N LYS A 19 11.27 -7.65 1.69
CA LYS A 19 12.72 -7.48 1.43
C LYS A 19 12.96 -6.87 0.05
N VAL A 20 12.44 -5.67 -0.15
CA VAL A 20 12.61 -4.85 -1.35
C VAL A 20 13.44 -3.63 -1.00
N ASP A 21 14.25 -3.16 -1.94
CA ASP A 21 14.88 -1.86 -1.80
C ASP A 21 13.78 -0.78 -1.81
N VAL A 22 13.43 -0.30 -0.62
CA VAL A 22 12.34 0.66 -0.39
C VAL A 22 12.53 1.96 -1.15
N ARG A 23 13.77 2.30 -1.56
CA ARG A 23 14.06 3.48 -2.39
C ARG A 23 13.78 3.26 -3.88
N LYS A 24 13.53 2.01 -4.28
CA LYS A 24 13.28 1.60 -5.67
C LYS A 24 11.88 1.05 -5.89
N ILE A 25 11.02 1.05 -4.89
CA ILE A 25 9.63 0.58 -5.04
C ILE A 25 8.64 1.74 -4.98
N SER A 26 7.87 1.88 -6.06
CA SER A 26 6.76 2.82 -6.20
C SER A 26 5.43 2.11 -5.93
N ALA A 27 4.38 2.89 -5.64
CA ALA A 27 3.03 2.36 -5.50
C ALA A 27 2.59 1.60 -6.76
N ASN A 28 2.93 2.08 -7.97
CA ASN A 28 2.67 1.39 -9.22
C ASN A 28 3.33 0.00 -9.28
N MET A 29 4.63 -0.11 -8.95
CA MET A 29 5.33 -1.40 -8.94
C MET A 29 4.78 -2.36 -7.88
N LEU A 30 4.42 -1.84 -6.70
CA LEU A 30 3.82 -2.64 -5.64
C LEU A 30 2.44 -3.18 -6.06
N THR A 31 1.74 -2.46 -6.93
CA THR A 31 0.40 -2.78 -7.45
C THR A 31 0.46 -3.23 -8.90
N SER A 32 1.46 -4.05 -9.25
CA SER A 32 1.59 -4.67 -10.56
C SER A 32 2.06 -6.12 -10.44
N LEU A 33 1.82 -6.91 -11.49
CA LEU A 33 2.43 -8.22 -11.63
C LEU A 33 3.96 -8.08 -11.77
N PRO A 34 4.77 -9.03 -11.26
CA PRO A 34 4.38 -10.26 -10.55
C PRO A 34 4.23 -10.09 -9.02
N ILE A 35 4.52 -8.91 -8.48
CA ILE A 35 4.55 -8.64 -7.03
C ILE A 35 3.16 -8.80 -6.42
N SER A 36 2.16 -8.21 -7.08
CA SER A 36 0.78 -8.25 -6.65
C SER A 36 -0.15 -8.68 -7.78
N LYS A 37 -1.30 -9.23 -7.39
CA LYS A 37 -2.44 -9.46 -8.29
C LYS A 37 -3.58 -8.51 -7.97
N GLN A 38 -4.29 -8.08 -9.01
CA GLN A 38 -5.52 -7.34 -8.83
C GLN A 38 -6.60 -8.26 -8.24
N ILE A 39 -7.44 -7.71 -7.36
CA ILE A 39 -8.52 -8.43 -6.66
C ILE A 39 -9.83 -7.66 -6.74
N LYS A 40 -10.95 -8.36 -6.50
CA LYS A 40 -12.30 -7.74 -6.44
C LYS A 40 -12.78 -7.48 -5.01
N THR A 41 -12.26 -8.23 -4.03
CA THR A 41 -12.72 -8.17 -2.64
C THR A 41 -11.54 -7.90 -1.72
N LEU A 42 -11.64 -6.82 -0.96
CA LEU A 42 -10.62 -6.40 0.01
C LEU A 42 -10.69 -7.24 1.29
N LYS A 43 -9.53 -7.47 1.88
CA LYS A 43 -9.32 -8.00 3.23
C LYS A 43 -8.10 -7.32 3.86
N SER A 44 -7.81 -7.64 5.12
CA SER A 44 -6.58 -7.21 5.78
C SER A 44 -5.32 -7.59 4.98
N ASN A 45 -4.32 -6.70 4.98
CA ASN A 45 -3.08 -6.77 4.21
C ASN A 45 -3.21 -6.63 2.70
N ASP A 46 -4.39 -6.26 2.20
CA ASP A 46 -4.55 -5.82 0.81
C ASP A 46 -4.17 -4.36 0.63
N LEU A 47 -4.03 -3.98 -0.63
CA LEU A 47 -3.60 -2.66 -1.06
C LEU A 47 -4.71 -1.97 -1.84
N ILE A 48 -4.88 -0.69 -1.58
CA ILE A 48 -5.72 0.19 -2.39
C ILE A 48 -4.81 1.12 -3.17
N ARG A 49 -4.84 0.99 -4.50
CA ARG A 49 -4.09 1.86 -5.41
C ARG A 49 -4.88 3.15 -5.62
N GLN A 50 -4.20 4.29 -5.54
CA GLN A 50 -4.78 5.60 -5.77
C GLN A 50 -3.92 6.45 -6.70
N LYS A 51 -4.53 7.50 -7.24
CA LYS A 51 -3.85 8.56 -8.02
C LYS A 51 -3.07 7.96 -9.18
N ASN A 52 -3.69 7.08 -9.96
CA ASN A 52 -3.07 6.38 -11.09
C ASN A 52 -1.80 5.59 -10.72
N GLY A 53 -1.67 5.13 -9.47
CA GLY A 53 -0.49 4.42 -8.97
C GLY A 53 0.64 5.29 -8.43
N HIS A 54 0.37 6.57 -8.19
CA HIS A 54 1.28 7.43 -7.43
C HIS A 54 1.11 7.30 -5.91
N HIS A 55 0.07 6.59 -5.45
CA HIS A 55 -0.20 6.43 -4.03
C HIS A 55 -0.78 5.05 -3.71
N VAL A 56 -0.50 4.56 -2.50
CA VAL A 56 -1.00 3.27 -2.01
C VAL A 56 -1.42 3.36 -0.55
N LEU A 57 -2.51 2.69 -0.21
CA LEU A 57 -2.98 2.48 1.15
C LEU A 57 -2.82 1.00 1.50
N LEU A 58 -2.38 0.70 2.72
CA LEU A 58 -2.40 -0.66 3.27
C LEU A 58 -3.65 -0.85 4.12
N VAL A 59 -4.46 -1.85 3.78
CA VAL A 59 -5.67 -2.19 4.53
C VAL A 59 -5.28 -2.96 5.80
N LEU A 60 -5.66 -2.41 6.95
CA LEU A 60 -5.47 -3.03 8.26
C LEU A 60 -6.63 -3.96 8.59
N SER A 61 -7.87 -3.54 8.34
CA SER A 61 -9.07 -4.33 8.57
C SER A 61 -10.23 -3.91 7.65
N VAL A 62 -11.17 -4.84 7.46
CA VAL A 62 -12.44 -4.62 6.75
C VAL A 62 -13.56 -5.17 7.62
N ASP A 63 -14.52 -4.33 7.98
CA ASP A 63 -15.75 -4.72 8.68
C ASP A 63 -16.95 -4.19 7.89
N LYS A 64 -17.68 -5.10 7.24
CA LYS A 64 -18.75 -4.78 6.28
C LYS A 64 -18.23 -3.83 5.19
N ASP A 65 -18.70 -2.59 5.20
CA ASP A 65 -18.29 -1.54 4.26
C ASP A 65 -17.23 -0.59 4.83
N LEU A 66 -16.84 -0.74 6.11
CA LEU A 66 -15.83 0.09 6.74
C LEU A 66 -14.44 -0.53 6.55
N VAL A 67 -13.54 0.27 6.00
CA VAL A 67 -12.15 -0.12 5.76
C VAL A 67 -11.27 0.77 6.63
N THR A 68 -10.46 0.13 7.48
CA THR A 68 -9.38 0.81 8.22
C THR A 68 -8.09 0.61 7.45
N TYR A 69 -7.41 1.70 7.13
CA TYR A 69 -6.19 1.68 6.33
C TYR A 69 -5.13 2.62 6.89
N VAL A 70 -3.87 2.36 6.53
CA VAL A 70 -2.71 3.19 6.86
C VAL A 70 -2.00 3.66 5.59
N HIS A 71 -1.54 4.90 5.59
CA HIS A 71 -0.68 5.41 4.53
C HIS A 71 0.21 6.56 5.01
N SER A 72 1.31 6.81 4.30
CA SER A 72 2.09 8.04 4.45
C SER A 72 1.41 9.15 3.66
N SER A 73 1.27 10.35 4.24
CA SER A 73 0.64 11.51 3.60
C SER A 73 1.61 12.68 3.57
N LEU A 74 1.88 13.21 2.37
CA LEU A 74 2.67 14.43 2.21
C LEU A 74 1.93 15.66 2.74
N SER A 75 0.60 15.75 2.53
CA SER A 75 -0.20 16.91 2.96
C SER A 75 -0.42 16.97 4.46
N LYS A 76 -0.40 15.82 5.15
CA LYS A 76 -0.50 15.72 6.61
C LYS A 76 0.86 15.49 7.28
N HIS A 77 1.96 15.54 6.52
CA HIS A 77 3.34 15.35 6.99
C HIS A 77 3.56 14.14 7.92
N GLY A 78 3.01 12.97 7.58
CA GLY A 78 3.17 11.80 8.46
C GLY A 78 2.42 10.55 8.04
N VAL A 79 2.47 9.54 8.90
CA VAL A 79 1.70 8.29 8.76
C VAL A 79 0.32 8.49 9.37
N ILE A 80 -0.71 8.18 8.59
CA ILE A 80 -2.10 8.40 8.93
C ILE A 80 -2.85 7.08 8.91
N ILE A 81 -3.63 6.84 9.96
CA ILE A 81 -4.59 5.74 10.04
C ILE A 81 -5.99 6.35 9.99
N GLU A 82 -6.82 5.88 9.08
CA GLU A 82 -8.20 6.34 8.91
C GLU A 82 -9.13 5.14 8.71
N THR A 83 -10.39 5.32 9.10
CA THR A 83 -11.49 4.38 8.83
C THR A 83 -12.55 5.11 8.02
N LYS A 84 -12.94 4.55 6.88
CA LYS A 84 -13.97 5.12 6.00
C LYS A 84 -14.83 4.03 5.37
N ASN A 85 -16.01 4.42 4.86
CA ASN A 85 -16.75 3.54 3.98
C ASN A 85 -15.94 3.32 2.68
N ILE A 86 -15.92 2.08 2.17
CA ILE A 86 -15.19 1.71 0.96
C ILE A 86 -15.57 2.58 -0.25
N LYS A 87 -16.82 3.06 -0.31
CA LYS A 87 -17.32 3.93 -1.38
C LYS A 87 -16.74 5.34 -1.33
N ASP A 88 -16.32 5.78 -0.15
CA ASP A 88 -15.76 7.12 0.09
C ASP A 88 -14.23 7.14 -0.06
N ILE A 89 -13.61 5.99 -0.31
CA ILE A 89 -12.16 5.87 -0.51
C ILE A 89 -11.90 5.95 -2.02
N PRO A 90 -11.25 7.02 -2.52
CA PRO A 90 -10.81 7.08 -3.91
C PRO A 90 -9.98 5.84 -4.20
N ASN A 91 -10.23 5.15 -5.31
CA ASN A 91 -9.45 3.97 -5.67
C ASN A 91 -9.42 3.81 -7.17
N ASP A 92 -8.25 3.45 -7.69
CA ASP A 92 -8.10 3.03 -9.08
C ASP A 92 -8.40 1.52 -9.18
N SER A 93 -7.92 0.76 -8.18
CA SER A 93 -8.01 -0.70 -8.12
C SER A 93 -7.55 -1.26 -6.78
N PHE A 94 -7.93 -2.51 -6.50
CA PHE A 94 -7.50 -3.27 -5.32
C PHE A 94 -6.48 -4.34 -5.69
N TRP A 95 -5.48 -4.51 -4.84
CA TRP A 95 -4.35 -5.39 -5.09
C TRP A 95 -4.00 -6.23 -3.87
N ARG A 96 -3.50 -7.45 -4.10
CA ARG A 96 -2.98 -8.34 -3.07
C ARG A 96 -1.57 -8.75 -3.44
N VAL A 97 -0.64 -8.55 -2.51
CA VAL A 97 0.74 -9.02 -2.67
C VAL A 97 0.72 -10.55 -2.75
N THR A 98 1.24 -11.11 -3.84
CA THR A 98 1.23 -12.55 -4.15
C THR A 98 2.56 -13.21 -3.93
N SER A 99 3.63 -12.45 -4.12
CA SER A 99 4.97 -12.88 -3.80
C SER A 99 5.60 -11.82 -2.91
N LEU A 100 6.00 -12.20 -1.70
CA LEU A 100 7.15 -11.52 -1.10
C LEU A 100 8.27 -11.68 -2.15
N PRO A 101 9.03 -10.64 -2.52
CA PRO A 101 10.18 -10.83 -3.38
C PRO A 101 11.02 -12.00 -2.84
N PRO A 102 11.64 -12.81 -3.70
CA PRO A 102 12.54 -13.86 -3.22
C PRO A 102 13.52 -13.23 -2.24
N LYS A 103 13.78 -13.91 -1.11
CA LYS A 103 14.88 -13.55 -0.20
C LYS A 103 16.09 -13.31 -1.11
N SER A 104 16.58 -12.07 -1.20
CA SER A 104 17.90 -11.83 -1.77
C SER A 104 18.83 -12.78 -1.02
N GLY A 105 19.42 -13.71 -1.76
CA GLY A 105 20.23 -14.79 -1.22
C GLY A 105 21.32 -14.26 -0.29
N THR A 106 21.58 -15.06 0.75
CA THR A 106 22.83 -15.22 1.52
C THR A 106 23.91 -14.16 1.35
#